data_AF-A0A2G2E2I4-F1
#
_entry.id   AF-A0A2G2E2I4-F1
#
_cell.length_a   1.000
_cell.length_b   1.000
_cell.length_c   1.000
_cell.angle_alpha   90.00
_cell.angle_beta   90.00
_cell.angle_gamma   90.00
#
_symmetry.space_group_name_H-M   'P 1'
#
loop_
_entity.id
_entity.type
_entity.pdbx_description
1 polymer ?
#
loop_
_entity_poly.entity_id
_entity_poly.type
_entity_poly.pdbx_seq_one_letter_code
_entity_poly.pdbx_strand_id
1 'polypeptide(L)'
;MNELIFLFVGGIGALLTYVVAHDLKQGVVRASAGLSLMVGLFFYGFPEVLPLELTINIPIVFLGASFVGMTGSQLVKNRLLILIGGLIFSGIYIGASDVFVGYGGKLGTTACISSLMVFGVGVLIKKLQAR
;
A
#
# COMPACT_ATOMS: atom_id res chain seq x y z
N MET A 1 9.18 5.73 -16.50
CA MET A 1 8.06 4.81 -16.82
C MET A 1 7.81 3.81 -15.69
N ASN A 2 8.86 3.24 -15.10
CA ASN A 2 8.77 2.28 -13.98
C ASN A 2 8.13 2.87 -12.71
N GLU A 3 8.38 4.15 -12.41
CA GLU A 3 7.79 4.87 -11.27
C GLU A 3 6.25 4.90 -11.29
N LEU A 4 5.65 5.08 -12.47
CA LEU A 4 4.20 5.02 -12.63
C LEU A 4 3.66 3.64 -12.27
N ILE A 5 4.38 2.58 -12.64
CA ILE A 5 4.00 1.21 -12.30
C ILE A 5 4.01 1.01 -10.79
N PHE A 6 5.03 1.51 -10.08
CA PHE A 6 5.08 1.42 -8.62
C PHE A 6 3.93 2.18 -7.95
N LEU A 7 3.58 3.38 -8.45
CA LEU A 7 2.40 4.12 -7.99
C LEU A 7 1.12 3.28 -8.13
N PHE A 8 0.86 2.73 -9.31
CA PHE A 8 -0.32 1.90 -9.53
C PHE A 8 -0.32 0.64 -8.65
N VAL A 9 0.82 -0.03 -8.53
CA VAL A 9 0.97 -1.23 -7.69
C VAL A 9 0.64 -0.91 -6.23
N GLY A 10 1.13 0.18 -5.66
CA GLY A 10 0.83 0.50 -4.27
C GLY A 10 -0.60 1.00 -4.07
N GLY A 11 -1.15 1.79 -4.99
CA GLY A 11 -2.57 2.14 -4.96
C GLY A 11 -3.47 0.89 -4.95
N ILE A 12 -3.24 -0.02 -5.89
CA ILE A 12 -3.99 -1.27 -6.02
C ILE A 12 -3.74 -2.19 -4.82
N GLY A 13 -2.50 -2.31 -4.35
CA GLY A 13 -2.14 -3.17 -3.21
C GLY A 13 -2.82 -2.73 -1.91
N ALA A 14 -2.87 -1.43 -1.63
CA ALA A 14 -3.60 -0.88 -0.50
C ALA A 14 -5.11 -1.14 -0.60
N LEU A 15 -5.70 -0.89 -1.78
CA LEU A 15 -7.12 -1.08 -2.02
C LEU A 15 -7.54 -2.56 -1.93
N LEU A 16 -6.79 -3.45 -2.58
CA LEU A 16 -7.05 -4.90 -2.52
C LEU A 16 -6.95 -5.41 -1.10
N THR A 17 -5.93 -5.00 -0.35
CA THR A 17 -5.78 -5.43 1.05
C THR A 17 -6.95 -4.98 1.91
N TYR A 18 -7.42 -3.74 1.71
CA TYR A 18 -8.60 -3.23 2.41
C TYR A 18 -9.87 -4.01 2.04
N VAL A 19 -10.08 -4.30 0.76
CA VAL A 19 -11.24 -5.07 0.27
C VAL A 19 -11.20 -6.50 0.83
N VAL A 20 -10.06 -7.18 0.77
CA VAL A 20 -9.94 -8.55 1.32
C VAL A 20 -10.13 -8.55 2.84
N ALA A 21 -9.64 -7.54 3.56
CA ALA A 21 -9.85 -7.44 5.00
C ALA A 21 -11.32 -7.21 5.36
N HIS A 22 -11.99 -6.23 4.74
CA HIS A 22 -13.32 -5.79 5.16
C HIS A 22 -14.47 -6.47 4.41
N ASP A 23 -14.37 -6.67 3.09
CA ASP A 23 -15.46 -7.27 2.29
C ASP A 23 -15.43 -8.81 2.38
N LEU A 24 -14.23 -9.43 2.39
CA LEU A 24 -14.08 -10.89 2.56
C LEU A 24 -13.94 -11.32 4.03
N LYS A 25 -14.10 -10.38 4.98
CA LYS A 25 -14.07 -10.61 6.44
C LYS A 25 -12.81 -11.34 6.92
N GLN A 26 -11.68 -11.16 6.24
CA GLN A 26 -10.40 -11.69 6.68
C GLN A 26 -9.79 -10.76 7.74
N GLY A 27 -9.02 -11.32 8.68
CA GLY A 27 -8.24 -10.48 9.59
C GLY A 27 -7.27 -9.60 8.81
N VAL A 28 -7.14 -8.32 9.17
CA VAL A 28 -6.29 -7.34 8.46
C VAL A 28 -4.87 -7.84 8.21
N VAL A 29 -4.28 -8.53 9.19
CA VAL A 29 -2.94 -9.14 9.07
C VAL A 29 -2.93 -10.29 8.07
N ARG A 30 -3.96 -11.15 8.06
CA ARG A 30 -4.06 -12.28 7.13
C ARG A 30 -4.29 -11.81 5.70
N ALA A 31 -5.11 -10.77 5.50
CA ALA A 31 -5.33 -10.17 4.19
C ALA A 31 -4.02 -9.63 3.60
N SER A 32 -3.28 -8.84 4.39
CA SER A 32 -1.99 -8.28 3.97
C SER A 32 -0.95 -9.37 3.70
N ALA A 33 -0.76 -10.30 4.64
CA ALA A 33 0.25 -11.36 4.50
C ALA A 33 -0.08 -12.31 3.35
N GLY A 34 -1.36 -12.70 3.19
CA GLY A 34 -1.80 -13.60 2.13
C GLY A 34 -1.59 -13.00 0.74
N LEU A 35 -2.05 -11.78 0.51
CA LEU A 35 -1.87 -11.12 -0.79
C LEU A 35 -0.39 -10.87 -1.10
N SER A 36 0.38 -10.41 -0.12
CA SER A 36 1.81 -10.14 -0.32
C SER A 36 2.61 -11.42 -0.58
N LEU A 37 2.25 -12.53 0.09
CA LEU A 37 2.83 -13.84 -0.18
C LEU A 37 2.50 -14.32 -1.59
N MET A 38 1.25 -14.16 -2.03
CA MET A 38 0.84 -14.53 -3.40
C MET A 38 1.64 -13.76 -4.45
N VAL A 39 1.78 -12.44 -4.27
CA VAL A 39 2.58 -11.60 -5.17
C VAL A 39 4.06 -12.02 -5.13
N GLY A 40 4.64 -12.21 -3.95
CA GLY A 40 6.03 -12.63 -3.80
C GLY A 40 6.31 -14.00 -4.45
N LEU A 41 5.43 -14.99 -4.24
CA LEU A 41 5.55 -16.32 -4.85
C LEU A 41 5.41 -16.27 -6.37
N PHE A 42 4.53 -15.42 -6.90
CA PHE A 42 4.37 -15.24 -8.34
C PHE A 42 5.68 -14.74 -8.98
N PHE A 43 6.28 -13.69 -8.43
CA PHE A 43 7.54 -13.15 -8.94
C PHE A 43 8.75 -14.06 -8.67
N TYR A 44 8.70 -14.88 -7.62
CA TYR A 44 9.71 -15.90 -7.36
C TYR A 44 9.63 -17.07 -8.37
N GLY A 45 8.43 -17.53 -8.70
CA GLY A 45 8.21 -18.62 -9.64
C GLY A 45 8.40 -18.23 -11.11
N PHE A 46 8.19 -16.95 -11.44
CA PHE A 46 8.28 -16.42 -12.81
C PHE A 46 9.19 -15.19 -12.90
N PRO A 47 10.51 -15.34 -12.63
CA PRO A 47 11.43 -14.20 -12.54
C PRO A 47 11.66 -13.47 -13.88
N GLU A 48 11.44 -14.14 -15.02
CA GLU A 48 11.70 -13.60 -16.37
C GLU A 48 10.52 -12.84 -17.00
N VAL A 49 9.38 -12.74 -16.32
CA VAL A 49 8.17 -12.09 -16.86
C VAL A 49 8.37 -10.58 -17.03
N LEU A 50 9.18 -9.98 -16.16
CA LEU A 50 9.41 -8.55 -16.10
C LEU A 50 10.90 -8.23 -15.95
N PRO A 51 11.34 -7.01 -16.31
CA PRO A 51 12.71 -6.56 -16.06
C PRO A 51 13.08 -6.71 -14.58
N LEU A 52 14.34 -7.07 -14.31
CA LEU A 52 14.86 -7.38 -12.98
C LEU A 52 14.47 -6.34 -11.91
N GLU A 53 14.53 -5.05 -12.27
CA GLU A 53 14.16 -3.95 -11.39
C GLU A 53 12.69 -4.01 -10.94
N LEU A 54 11.76 -4.35 -11.84
CA LEU A 54 10.34 -4.46 -11.53
C LEU A 54 10.05 -5.72 -10.72
N THR A 55 10.65 -6.84 -11.10
CA THR A 55 10.49 -8.14 -10.42
C THR A 55 10.88 -8.05 -8.95
N ILE A 56 11.89 -7.26 -8.61
CA ILE A 56 12.32 -7.05 -7.23
C ILE A 56 11.44 -6.01 -6.51
N ASN A 57 11.16 -4.86 -7.13
CA ASN A 57 10.50 -3.76 -6.43
C ASN A 57 8.98 -3.93 -6.30
N ILE A 58 8.30 -4.60 -7.24
CA ILE A 58 6.84 -4.77 -7.21
C ILE A 58 6.38 -5.48 -5.92
N PRO A 59 6.95 -6.64 -5.53
CA PRO A 59 6.59 -7.29 -4.26
C PRO A 59 6.80 -6.40 -3.04
N ILE A 60 7.86 -5.59 -3.03
CA ILE A 60 8.22 -4.69 -1.91
C ILE A 60 7.21 -3.56 -1.79
N VAL A 61 6.92 -2.89 -2.90
CA VAL A 61 5.94 -1.81 -2.98
C VAL A 61 4.56 -2.33 -2.60
N PHE A 62 4.18 -3.51 -3.09
CA PHE A 62 2.92 -4.14 -2.75
C PHE A 62 2.82 -4.44 -1.25
N LEU A 63 3.84 -5.04 -0.65
CA LEU A 63 3.89 -5.35 0.78
C LEU A 63 3.82 -4.08 1.66
N GLY A 64 4.54 -3.03 1.29
CA GLY A 64 4.47 -1.77 2.04
C GLY A 64 3.11 -1.09 1.89
N ALA A 65 2.53 -1.10 0.68
CA ALA A 65 1.23 -0.52 0.43
C ALA A 65 0.09 -1.31 1.09
N SER A 66 0.21 -2.63 1.22
CA SER A 66 -0.77 -3.45 1.92
C SER A 66 -0.89 -3.03 3.40
N PHE A 67 0.18 -2.51 4.00
CA PHE A 67 0.12 -1.96 5.36
C PHE A 67 -0.79 -0.73 5.48
N VAL A 68 -0.85 0.11 4.45
CA VAL A 68 -1.84 1.21 4.35
C VAL A 68 -3.26 0.64 4.25
N GLY A 69 -3.43 -0.45 3.51
CA GLY A 69 -4.70 -1.17 3.37
C GLY A 69 -5.19 -1.88 4.64
N MET A 70 -4.31 -2.14 5.62
CA MET A 70 -4.69 -2.72 6.92
C MET A 70 -5.43 -1.74 7.84
N THR A 71 -5.64 -0.50 7.42
CA THR A 71 -6.38 0.50 8.20
C THR A 71 -7.81 0.04 8.49
N GLY A 72 -8.27 0.30 9.73
CA GLY A 72 -9.60 -0.07 10.17
C GLY A 72 -10.68 0.71 9.43
N SER A 73 -11.77 0.04 9.06
CA SER A 73 -12.94 0.65 8.40
C SER A 73 -13.63 1.72 9.25
N GLN A 74 -13.38 1.75 10.56
CA GLN A 74 -13.84 2.82 11.45
C GLN A 74 -13.08 4.14 11.25
N LEU A 75 -11.79 4.08 10.88
CA LEU A 75 -10.95 5.26 10.68
C LEU A 75 -11.13 5.85 9.28
N VAL A 76 -11.17 4.99 8.25
CA VAL A 76 -11.32 5.41 6.85
C VAL A 76 -12.33 4.48 6.16
N LYS A 77 -13.57 4.96 5.96
CA LYS A 77 -14.60 4.25 5.17
C LYS A 77 -14.45 4.47 3.67
N ASN A 78 -13.78 5.56 3.26
CA ASN A 78 -13.72 5.94 1.86
C ASN A 78 -12.60 5.17 1.15
N ARG A 79 -12.97 4.27 0.23
CA ARG A 79 -12.03 3.49 -0.59
C ARG A 79 -11.09 4.37 -1.40
N LEU A 80 -11.54 5.57 -1.80
CA LEU A 80 -10.70 6.55 -2.49
C LEU A 80 -9.56 7.06 -1.61
N LEU A 81 -9.82 7.27 -0.31
CA LEU A 81 -8.78 7.70 0.63
C LEU A 81 -7.71 6.61 0.81
N ILE A 82 -8.13 5.33 0.87
CA ILE A 82 -7.18 4.21 0.92
C ILE A 82 -6.33 4.13 -0.36
N LEU A 83 -6.96 4.27 -1.53
CA LEU A 83 -6.25 4.31 -2.82
C LEU A 83 -5.23 5.44 -2.85
N ILE A 84 -5.62 6.65 -2.44
CA ILE A 84 -4.74 7.81 -2.33
C ILE A 84 -3.61 7.54 -1.33
N GLY A 85 -3.86 6.86 -0.22
CA GLY A 85 -2.81 6.45 0.73
C GLY A 85 -1.80 5.49 0.12
N GLY A 86 -2.25 4.53 -0.68
CA GLY A 86 -1.34 3.65 -1.44
C GLY A 86 -0.49 4.43 -2.44
N LEU A 87 -1.06 5.44 -3.10
CA LEU A 87 -0.34 6.32 -4.02
C LEU A 87 0.69 7.19 -3.29
N ILE A 88 0.32 7.83 -2.19
CA ILE A 88 1.23 8.65 -1.36
C ILE A 88 2.38 7.79 -0.85
N PHE A 89 2.09 6.59 -0.33
CA PHE A 89 3.11 5.65 0.11
C PHE A 89 4.10 5.33 -1.01
N SER A 90 3.61 5.01 -2.21
CA SER A 90 4.46 4.67 -3.35
C SER A 90 5.29 5.88 -3.81
N GLY A 91 4.73 7.08 -3.78
CA GLY A 91 5.47 8.32 -4.06
C GLY A 91 6.61 8.55 -3.06
N ILE A 92 6.36 8.33 -1.77
CA ILE A 92 7.40 8.40 -0.73
C ILE A 92 8.46 7.30 -0.97
N TYR A 93 8.04 6.09 -1.32
CA TYR A 93 8.93 4.97 -1.61
C TYR A 93 9.87 5.27 -2.78
N ILE A 94 9.35 5.82 -3.89
CA ILE A 94 10.16 6.21 -5.05
C ILE A 94 11.18 7.29 -4.66
N GLY A 95 10.76 8.33 -3.91
CA GLY A 95 11.65 9.41 -3.50
C GLY A 95 12.69 9.02 -2.44
N ALA A 96 12.48 7.91 -1.74
CA ALA A 96 13.36 7.44 -0.67
C ALA A 96 14.01 6.08 -0.99
N SER A 97 13.90 5.59 -2.23
CA SER A 97 14.35 4.25 -2.63
C SER A 97 15.81 3.99 -2.29
N ASP A 98 16.67 5.00 -2.42
CA ASP A 98 18.11 4.92 -2.10
C ASP A 98 18.39 4.73 -0.60
N VAL A 99 17.44 5.08 0.27
CA VAL A 99 17.56 4.99 1.73
C VAL A 99 16.88 3.73 2.28
N PHE A 100 16.12 3.02 1.43
CA PHE A 100 15.37 1.82 1.77
C PHE A 100 16.22 0.54 1.74
N VAL A 101 17.14 0.41 2.70
CA VAL A 101 17.77 -0.87 2.99
C VAL A 101 16.86 -1.67 3.92
N GLY A 102 16.08 -2.61 3.38
CA GLY A 102 15.26 -3.59 4.11
C GLY A 102 13.73 -3.53 3.85
N TYR A 103 13.04 -4.63 4.18
CA TYR A 103 11.63 -4.90 3.80
C TYR A 103 10.59 -4.70 4.92
N GLY A 104 11.00 -4.14 6.06
CA GLY A 104 10.19 -4.16 7.30
C GLY A 104 9.90 -2.78 7.86
N GLY A 105 10.57 -2.43 8.97
CA GLY A 105 10.26 -1.24 9.78
C GLY A 105 10.20 0.07 8.99
N LYS A 106 11.09 0.29 8.01
CA LYS A 106 11.04 1.50 7.17
C LYS A 106 9.77 1.55 6.30
N LEU A 107 9.34 0.41 5.74
CA LEU A 107 8.11 0.35 4.94
C LEU A 107 6.88 0.57 5.84
N GLY A 108 6.89 0.01 7.05
CA GLY A 108 5.87 0.26 8.06
C GLY A 108 5.78 1.74 8.44
N THR A 109 6.90 2.41 8.68
CA THR A 109 6.93 3.84 9.04
C THR A 109 6.39 4.72 7.92
N THR A 110 6.78 4.46 6.67
CA THR A 110 6.27 5.22 5.52
C THR A 110 4.79 4.95 5.24
N ALA A 111 4.33 3.72 5.43
CA ALA A 111 2.91 3.39 5.39
C ALA A 111 2.12 4.10 6.51
N CYS A 112 2.70 4.21 7.71
CA CYS A 112 2.11 4.95 8.82
C CYS A 112 1.99 6.45 8.49
N ILE A 113 3.05 7.07 8.00
CA ILE A 113 3.05 8.49 7.59
C ILE A 113 1.99 8.72 6.52
N SER A 114 1.93 7.87 5.48
CA SER A 114 0.93 7.98 4.43
C SER A 114 -0.49 7.86 4.99
N SER A 115 -0.73 6.86 5.86
CA SER A 115 -2.04 6.65 6.49
C SER A 115 -2.47 7.84 7.34
N LEU A 116 -1.54 8.46 8.09
CA LEU A 116 -1.79 9.65 8.89
C LEU A 116 -2.12 10.88 8.02
N MET A 117 -1.42 11.07 6.90
CA MET A 117 -1.74 12.15 5.96
C MET A 117 -3.17 12.02 5.42
N VAL A 118 -3.52 10.84 4.93
CA VAL A 118 -4.87 10.57 4.41
C VAL A 118 -5.94 10.73 5.47
N PHE A 119 -5.68 10.22 6.68
CA PHE A 119 -6.61 10.36 7.80
C PHE A 119 -6.82 11.83 8.18
N GLY A 120 -5.73 12.60 8.31
CA GLY A 120 -5.78 14.04 8.60
C GLY A 120 -6.58 14.83 7.58
N VAL A 121 -6.37 14.57 6.28
CA VAL A 121 -7.16 15.16 5.19
C VAL A 121 -8.63 14.77 5.30
N GLY A 122 -8.93 13.50 5.55
CA GLY A 122 -10.30 13.02 5.73
C GLY A 122 -11.04 13.68 6.90
N VAL A 123 -10.35 13.92 8.01
CA VAL A 123 -10.91 14.66 9.16
C VAL A 123 -11.16 16.12 8.81
N LEU A 124 -10.22 16.77 8.11
CA LEU A 124 -10.35 18.18 7.72
C LEU A 124 -11.53 18.41 6.78
N ILE A 125 -11.71 17.55 5.77
CA ILE A 125 -12.82 17.62 4.81
C ILE A 125 -14.15 17.50 5.54
N LYS A 126 -14.30 16.51 6.44
CA LYS A 126 -15.53 16.35 7.24
C LYS A 126 -15.84 17.60 8.07
N LYS A 127 -14.80 18.21 8.67
CA LYS A 127 -14.96 19.43 9.48
C LYS A 127 -15.37 20.65 8.64
N LEU A 128 -14.87 20.75 7.41
CA LEU A 128 -15.25 21.81 6.46
C LEU A 128 -16.67 21.65 5.92
N GLN A 129 -17.13 20.40 5.73
CA GLN A 129 -18.50 20.11 5.30
C GLN A 129 -19.54 20.24 6.42
N ALA A 130 -19.11 20.22 7.67
CA ALA A 130 -19.98 20.40 8.85
C ALA A 130 -20.15 21.88 9.25
N ARG A 131 -19.51 22.80 8.52
CA ARG A 131 -19.72 24.25 8.60
C ARG A 131 -20.67 24.68 7.49
#